data_AF-A0A1B2YNS9-F1
#
_entry.id   AF-A0A1B2YNS9-F1
#
_cell.length_a   1.000
_cell.length_b   1.000
_cell.length_c   1.000
_cell.angle_alpha   90.00
_cell.angle_beta   90.00
_cell.angle_gamma   90.00
#
_symmetry.space_group_name_H-M   'P 1'
#
loop_
_entity.id
_entity.type
_entity.pdbx_description
1 polymer ?
#
loop_
_entity_poly.entity_id
_entity_poly.type
_entity_poly.pdbx_seq_one_letter_code
_entity_poly.pdbx_strand_id
1 'polypeptide(L)'
;MALTISVLAKFSDRVTQTLSLELVPVQLNPTELITDSQPQFMDVTVETDGYDMLKYAFQHLTYKIDVTTLDKSNSTYTWTADLKDFKGSDFFDESFEIIALSPKVVRFNYDTQSQKRVPVTVVARTQFSVGYDMLNPLTSRPDSITIVGAKTSLDTIDRISTLNIEMTAVKSDINQSVELRIPPNLKPSSNVVQVFGTVEKFTEGKINVPVSVVNLPEGFTVSIFPKEIPVVYYTNLRTYDSITATDFKVVCDFNNFNIDSKVLVPTLASHPKSIKNASLEINKLEFVMTKKMTKVIGLTGGIGSGKTTVSKMFESVGVPVYNADLEAKKLMHSSFELKQKIKQLLGNQAYNGNQINKAFISKNIFNNPKLLAKMNALVHPEVAKHYKHWLSKQSAIYVVKEVAILFEIGAEDEFDYILTVTAPESLCIQRVIQRDQTTEKGIRAIMSNQLQTSVKVLKSDFVIHNIDIENSLKQVYDIHNEIHKTNSQL
;
A
#
# COMPACT_ATOMS: atom_id res chain seq x y z
N MET A 1 -90.56 -37.40 33.78
CA MET A 1 -91.28 -36.16 33.42
C MET A 1 -90.92 -34.96 34.31
N ALA A 2 -90.88 -35.06 35.64
CA ALA A 2 -90.52 -33.91 36.50
C ALA A 2 -89.07 -33.40 36.31
N LEU A 3 -88.10 -34.29 36.10
CA LEU A 3 -86.69 -33.92 35.88
C LEU A 3 -86.45 -33.24 34.51
N THR A 4 -87.17 -33.69 33.48
CA THR A 4 -87.11 -33.10 32.13
C THR A 4 -87.77 -31.72 32.09
N ILE A 5 -88.87 -31.52 32.82
CA ILE A 5 -89.54 -30.21 32.93
C ILE A 5 -88.68 -29.24 33.79
N SER A 6 -87.99 -29.72 34.84
CA SER A 6 -87.13 -28.87 35.67
C SER A 6 -85.83 -28.44 34.99
N VAL A 7 -85.24 -29.31 34.15
CA VAL A 7 -84.08 -28.95 33.33
C VAL A 7 -84.49 -27.97 32.22
N LEU A 8 -85.61 -28.20 31.54
CA LEU A 8 -86.16 -27.27 30.55
C LEU A 8 -86.55 -25.90 31.14
N ALA A 9 -87.06 -25.86 32.37
CA ALA A 9 -87.38 -24.61 33.06
C ALA A 9 -86.13 -23.77 33.39
N LYS A 10 -84.98 -24.38 33.72
CA LYS A 10 -83.71 -23.67 33.93
C LYS A 10 -83.06 -23.16 32.64
N PHE A 11 -83.43 -23.71 31.49
CA PHE A 11 -83.00 -23.23 30.17
C PHE A 11 -83.88 -22.09 29.64
N SER A 12 -84.97 -21.76 30.34
CA SER A 12 -85.82 -20.58 30.08
C SER A 12 -85.32 -19.31 30.76
N ASP A 13 -84.36 -19.42 31.68
CA ASP A 13 -83.76 -18.24 32.30
C ASP A 13 -82.82 -17.56 31.31
N ARG A 14 -82.77 -16.22 31.35
CA ARG A 14 -81.79 -15.46 30.58
C ARG A 14 -80.39 -15.71 31.13
N VAL A 15 -79.46 -15.99 30.24
CA VAL A 15 -78.07 -16.28 30.52
C VAL A 15 -77.19 -15.30 29.76
N THR A 16 -76.23 -14.71 30.45
CA THR A 16 -75.17 -13.90 29.85
C THR A 16 -73.95 -14.78 29.57
N GLN A 17 -73.47 -14.79 28.32
CA GLN A 17 -72.23 -15.48 27.94
C GLN A 17 -71.40 -14.65 26.96
N THR A 18 -70.10 -14.91 26.97
CA THR A 18 -69.15 -14.28 26.04
C THR A 18 -68.76 -15.27 24.95
N LEU A 19 -68.96 -14.88 23.71
CA LEU A 19 -68.58 -15.63 22.51
C LEU A 19 -67.41 -14.95 21.82
N SER A 20 -66.42 -15.72 21.38
CA SER A 20 -65.27 -15.18 20.65
C SER A 20 -65.51 -15.32 19.15
N LEU A 21 -65.44 -14.20 18.43
CA LEU A 21 -65.51 -14.14 16.97
C LEU A 21 -64.12 -13.90 16.38
N GLU A 22 -63.71 -14.74 15.44
CA GLU A 22 -62.52 -14.48 14.61
C GLU A 22 -62.83 -13.35 13.63
N LEU A 23 -62.01 -12.32 13.62
CA LEU A 23 -62.19 -11.17 12.74
C LEU A 23 -61.42 -11.39 11.45
N VAL A 24 -62.16 -11.36 10.32
CA VAL A 24 -61.62 -11.63 8.98
C VAL A 24 -61.71 -10.36 8.13
N PRO A 25 -60.59 -9.66 7.87
CA PRO A 25 -60.55 -8.51 6.98
C PRO A 25 -60.95 -8.91 5.55
N VAL A 26 -61.87 -8.17 4.93
CA VAL A 26 -62.32 -8.34 3.55
C VAL A 26 -62.23 -7.04 2.77
N GLN A 27 -62.25 -7.12 1.43
CA GLN A 27 -62.11 -5.98 0.50
C GLN A 27 -60.76 -5.24 0.59
N LEU A 28 -59.68 -5.95 0.89
CA LEU A 28 -58.32 -5.43 0.77
C LEU A 28 -58.04 -4.97 -0.68
N ASN A 29 -57.22 -3.92 -0.82
CA ASN A 29 -56.69 -3.56 -2.13
C ASN A 29 -55.96 -4.80 -2.71
N PRO A 30 -56.09 -5.12 -4.01
CA PRO A 30 -55.41 -6.26 -4.62
C PRO A 30 -53.90 -6.34 -4.37
N THR A 31 -53.25 -5.22 -4.06
CA THR A 31 -51.82 -5.17 -3.74
C THR A 31 -51.52 -5.28 -2.24
N GLU A 32 -52.51 -5.48 -1.36
CA GLU A 32 -52.33 -5.51 0.08
C GLU A 32 -52.51 -6.90 0.67
N LEU A 33 -51.73 -7.21 1.70
CA LEU A 33 -51.70 -8.49 2.41
C LEU A 33 -51.69 -8.23 3.91
N ILE A 34 -52.52 -8.95 4.67
CA ILE A 34 -52.48 -8.95 6.14
C ILE A 34 -51.20 -9.67 6.58
N THR A 35 -50.44 -9.06 7.50
CA THR A 35 -49.14 -9.55 7.98
C THR A 35 -49.18 -10.06 9.42
N ASP A 36 -50.35 -10.06 10.06
CA ASP A 36 -50.50 -10.56 11.43
C ASP A 36 -50.17 -12.05 11.51
N SER A 37 -49.34 -12.43 12.49
CA SER A 37 -48.89 -13.82 12.68
C SER A 37 -49.94 -14.74 13.29
N GLN A 38 -51.02 -14.17 13.82
CA GLN A 38 -52.16 -14.87 14.44
C GLN A 38 -53.48 -14.18 14.05
N PRO A 39 -54.58 -14.94 13.91
CA PRO A 39 -55.90 -14.35 13.74
C PRO A 39 -56.27 -13.43 14.90
N GLN A 40 -56.99 -12.36 14.60
CA GLN A 40 -57.50 -11.44 15.61
C GLN A 40 -58.90 -11.87 16.04
N PHE A 41 -59.21 -11.73 17.32
CA PHE A 41 -60.52 -12.10 17.87
C PHE A 41 -61.18 -10.92 18.57
N MET A 42 -62.51 -10.94 18.59
CA MET A 42 -63.32 -10.07 19.44
C MET A 42 -64.32 -10.92 20.22
N ASP A 43 -64.35 -10.68 21.52
CA ASP A 43 -65.31 -11.22 22.44
C ASP A 43 -66.58 -10.36 22.44
N VAL A 44 -67.71 -11.03 22.25
CA VAL A 44 -69.05 -10.45 22.25
C VAL A 44 -69.84 -11.06 23.38
N THR A 45 -70.18 -10.23 24.37
CA THR A 45 -71.04 -10.64 25.48
C THR A 45 -72.49 -10.47 25.05
N VAL A 46 -73.23 -11.57 25.06
CA VAL A 46 -74.64 -11.64 24.69
C VAL A 46 -75.47 -12.14 25.86
N GLU A 47 -76.73 -11.72 25.93
CA GLU A 47 -77.76 -12.23 26.84
C GLU A 47 -78.93 -12.77 26.03
N THR A 48 -79.29 -14.03 26.31
CA THR A 48 -80.38 -14.73 25.63
C THR A 48 -80.94 -15.83 26.54
N ASP A 49 -81.99 -16.52 26.11
CA ASP A 49 -82.49 -17.70 26.79
C ASP A 49 -81.50 -18.86 26.66
N GLY A 50 -81.28 -19.61 27.74
CA GLY A 50 -80.25 -20.64 27.79
C GLY A 50 -80.33 -21.71 26.68
N TYR A 51 -81.52 -22.01 26.15
CA TYR A 51 -81.69 -22.95 25.03
C TYR A 51 -81.14 -22.40 23.70
N ASP A 52 -81.36 -21.11 23.42
CA ASP A 52 -80.85 -20.47 22.20
C ASP A 52 -79.32 -20.35 22.23
N MET A 53 -78.74 -20.13 23.41
CA MET A 53 -77.29 -20.08 23.60
C MET A 53 -76.57 -21.36 23.15
N LEU A 54 -77.20 -22.53 23.32
CA LEU A 54 -76.59 -23.82 23.00
C LEU A 54 -76.25 -23.97 21.51
N LYS A 55 -76.98 -23.28 20.63
CA LYS A 55 -76.72 -23.28 19.18
C LYS A 55 -75.30 -22.81 18.86
N TYR A 56 -74.75 -21.89 19.66
CA TYR A 56 -73.50 -21.19 19.37
C TYR A 56 -72.29 -21.70 20.19
N ALA A 57 -72.52 -22.51 21.23
CA ALA A 57 -71.48 -22.96 22.16
C ALA A 57 -70.36 -23.82 21.53
N PHE A 58 -70.57 -24.36 20.34
CA PHE A 58 -69.60 -25.21 19.62
C PHE A 58 -69.33 -24.75 18.19
N GLN A 59 -69.76 -23.54 17.82
CA GLN A 59 -69.57 -23.00 16.48
C GLN A 59 -68.33 -22.10 16.41
N HIS A 60 -67.60 -22.19 15.30
CA HIS A 60 -66.52 -21.28 15.00
C HIS A 60 -67.09 -20.03 14.31
N LEU A 61 -67.22 -18.93 15.05
CA LEU A 61 -67.85 -17.70 14.58
C LEU A 61 -66.80 -16.79 13.90
N THR A 62 -67.12 -16.28 12.71
CA THR A 62 -66.23 -15.41 11.93
C THR A 62 -66.94 -14.11 11.56
N TYR A 63 -66.38 -12.95 11.90
CA TYR A 63 -66.94 -11.65 11.57
C TYR A 63 -66.13 -11.00 10.44
N LYS A 64 -66.77 -10.78 9.28
CA LYS A 64 -66.11 -10.15 8.12
C LYS A 64 -66.08 -8.65 8.30
N ILE A 65 -64.89 -8.07 8.35
CA ILE A 65 -64.69 -6.63 8.48
C ILE A 65 -64.30 -6.04 7.13
N ASP A 66 -65.13 -5.14 6.62
CA ASP A 66 -64.81 -4.36 5.43
C ASP A 66 -63.70 -3.35 5.78
N VAL A 67 -62.51 -3.55 5.20
CA VAL A 67 -61.36 -2.68 5.50
C VAL A 67 -61.49 -1.28 4.90
N THR A 68 -62.36 -1.09 3.90
CA THR A 68 -62.56 0.20 3.23
C THR A 68 -63.21 1.23 4.14
N THR A 69 -63.93 0.78 5.16
CA THR A 69 -64.60 1.62 6.16
C THR A 69 -63.75 1.90 7.41
N LEU A 70 -62.53 1.36 7.47
CA LEU A 70 -61.66 1.46 8.65
C LEU A 70 -60.71 2.65 8.57
N ASP A 71 -60.30 3.13 9.75
CA ASP A 71 -59.20 4.08 9.85
C ASP A 71 -57.89 3.42 9.39
N LYS A 72 -57.33 3.95 8.30
CA LYS A 72 -56.13 3.42 7.67
C LYS A 72 -54.92 4.30 7.96
N SER A 73 -53.90 3.70 8.58
CA SER A 73 -52.55 4.23 8.70
C SER A 73 -51.64 3.62 7.64
N ASN A 74 -50.37 4.06 7.57
CA ASN A 74 -49.38 3.58 6.60
C ASN A 74 -49.12 2.06 6.64
N SER A 75 -49.45 1.37 7.73
CA SER A 75 -49.18 -0.08 7.91
C SER A 75 -50.25 -0.83 8.69
N THR A 76 -51.36 -0.17 9.04
CA THR A 76 -52.36 -0.74 9.95
C THR A 76 -53.76 -0.25 9.61
N TYR A 77 -54.71 -1.18 9.54
CA TYR A 77 -56.13 -0.90 9.59
C TYR A 77 -56.58 -0.96 11.06
N THR A 78 -57.27 0.08 11.53
CA THR A 78 -57.79 0.14 12.90
C THR A 78 -59.30 0.05 12.85
N TRP A 79 -59.84 -1.02 13.45
CA TRP A 79 -61.27 -1.17 13.66
C TRP A 79 -61.62 -0.83 15.10
N THR A 80 -62.61 0.05 15.28
CA THR A 80 -63.18 0.40 16.57
C THR A 80 -64.55 -0.24 16.67
N ALA A 81 -64.70 -1.17 17.61
CA ALA A 81 -65.96 -1.87 17.84
C ALA A 81 -66.93 -0.93 18.57
N ASP A 82 -68.03 -0.57 17.89
CA ASP A 82 -69.17 0.14 18.46
C ASP A 82 -70.40 -0.78 18.41
N LEU A 83 -71.13 -0.86 19.52
CA LEU A 83 -72.38 -1.62 19.63
C LEU A 83 -73.43 -1.14 18.63
N LYS A 84 -73.41 0.15 18.25
CA LYS A 84 -74.38 0.70 17.29
C LYS A 84 -74.12 0.27 15.85
N ASP A 85 -72.86 0.05 15.50
CA ASP A 85 -72.42 -0.28 14.15
C ASP A 85 -72.20 -1.79 13.96
N PHE A 86 -72.12 -2.54 15.06
CA PHE A 86 -72.02 -3.99 15.04
C PHE A 86 -73.34 -4.62 14.58
N LYS A 87 -73.32 -5.26 13.41
CA LYS A 87 -74.47 -5.96 12.82
C LYS A 87 -74.63 -7.34 13.45
N GLY A 88 -75.02 -7.35 14.72
CA GLY A 88 -75.21 -8.61 15.45
C GLY A 88 -76.28 -9.52 14.87
N SER A 89 -77.27 -8.97 14.16
CA SER A 89 -78.28 -9.72 13.41
C SER A 89 -77.72 -10.62 12.31
N ASP A 90 -76.50 -10.35 11.84
CA ASP A 90 -75.84 -11.20 10.84
C ASP A 90 -75.35 -12.52 11.45
N PHE A 91 -75.35 -12.63 12.78
CA PHE A 91 -74.77 -13.75 13.54
C PHE A 91 -75.74 -14.37 14.55
N PHE A 92 -76.55 -13.53 15.19
CA PHE A 92 -77.45 -13.92 16.27
C PHE A 92 -78.90 -13.71 15.89
N ASP A 93 -79.76 -14.65 16.29
CA ASP A 93 -81.22 -14.53 16.16
C ASP A 93 -81.74 -13.32 16.96
N GLU A 94 -82.95 -12.82 16.65
CA GLU A 94 -83.54 -11.65 17.32
C GLU A 94 -83.70 -11.80 18.86
N SER A 95 -83.62 -13.03 19.38
CA SER A 95 -83.69 -13.32 20.81
C SER A 95 -82.43 -12.91 21.60
N PHE A 96 -81.34 -12.57 20.92
CA PHE A 96 -80.07 -12.20 21.53
C PHE A 96 -79.95 -10.69 21.73
N GLU A 97 -79.59 -10.30 22.95
CA GLU A 97 -79.23 -8.93 23.30
C GLU A 97 -77.72 -8.81 23.45
N ILE A 98 -77.09 -7.86 22.77
CA ILE A 98 -75.63 -7.69 22.80
C ILE A 98 -75.26 -6.65 23.85
N ILE A 99 -74.54 -7.09 24.87
CA ILE A 99 -74.23 -6.28 26.05
C ILE A 99 -72.89 -5.55 25.88
N ALA A 100 -71.87 -6.24 25.37
CA ALA A 100 -70.53 -5.68 25.31
C ALA A 100 -69.69 -6.29 24.17
N LEU A 101 -68.75 -5.49 23.69
CA LEU A 101 -67.71 -5.87 22.73
C LEU A 101 -66.34 -5.63 23.36
N SER A 102 -65.44 -6.60 23.27
CA SER A 102 -64.08 -6.49 23.80
C SER A 102 -63.07 -7.23 22.90
N PRO A 103 -61.91 -6.67 22.54
CA PRO A 103 -61.48 -5.31 22.84
C PRO A 103 -62.22 -4.28 21.98
N LYS A 104 -62.30 -3.04 22.47
CA LYS A 104 -62.93 -1.94 21.72
C LYS A 104 -62.17 -1.53 20.46
N VAL A 105 -60.86 -1.84 20.39
CA VAL A 105 -60.01 -1.48 19.25
C VAL A 105 -59.23 -2.71 18.85
N VAL A 106 -59.38 -3.11 17.59
CA VAL A 106 -58.60 -4.18 16.95
C VAL A 106 -57.79 -3.57 15.82
N ARG A 107 -56.54 -4.02 15.68
CA ARG A 107 -55.63 -3.55 14.64
C ARG A 107 -55.24 -4.73 13.76
N PHE A 108 -55.31 -4.52 12.45
CA PHE A 108 -54.82 -5.45 11.45
C PHE A 108 -53.61 -4.84 10.77
N ASN A 109 -52.45 -5.45 10.95
CA ASN A 109 -51.25 -5.02 10.25
C ASN A 109 -51.31 -5.50 8.81
N TYR A 110 -51.01 -4.61 7.88
CA TYR A 110 -50.98 -4.94 6.46
C TYR A 110 -49.74 -4.37 5.80
N ASP A 111 -49.37 -4.98 4.69
CA ASP A 111 -48.29 -4.49 3.82
C ASP A 111 -48.69 -4.65 2.36
N THR A 112 -47.94 -4.00 1.49
CA THR A 112 -48.07 -4.14 0.04
C THR A 112 -47.29 -5.34 -0.47
N GLN A 113 -47.91 -6.11 -1.35
CA GLN A 113 -47.25 -7.14 -2.12
C GLN A 113 -46.26 -6.50 -3.09
N SER A 114 -45.03 -7.00 -3.05
CA SER A 114 -43.96 -6.58 -3.96
C SER A 114 -43.17 -7.81 -4.42
N GLN A 115 -42.22 -7.59 -5.33
CA GLN A 115 -41.28 -8.60 -5.79
C GLN A 115 -39.86 -8.05 -5.75
N LYS A 116 -38.90 -8.89 -5.36
CA LYS A 116 -37.47 -8.55 -5.30
C LYS A 116 -36.66 -9.65 -5.96
N ARG A 117 -35.74 -9.28 -6.85
CA ARG A 117 -34.73 -10.21 -7.38
C ARG A 117 -33.54 -10.23 -6.43
N VAL A 118 -33.20 -11.41 -5.92
CA VAL A 118 -32.15 -11.60 -4.90
C VAL A 118 -31.13 -12.64 -5.38
N PRO A 119 -29.83 -12.41 -5.16
CA PRO A 119 -28.78 -13.37 -5.49
C PRO A 119 -28.87 -14.63 -4.63
N VAL A 120 -28.44 -15.75 -5.21
CA VAL A 120 -28.37 -17.05 -4.53
C VAL A 120 -26.95 -17.28 -4.00
N THR A 121 -26.84 -17.67 -2.73
CA THR A 121 -25.58 -18.03 -2.09
C THR A 121 -25.52 -19.53 -1.86
N VAL A 122 -24.53 -20.20 -2.45
CA VAL A 122 -24.32 -21.64 -2.24
C VAL A 122 -23.67 -21.88 -0.88
N VAL A 123 -24.29 -22.73 -0.06
CA VAL A 123 -23.77 -23.15 1.24
C VAL A 123 -23.35 -24.61 1.16
N ALA A 124 -22.04 -24.85 1.12
CA ALA A 124 -21.48 -26.20 1.00
C ALA A 124 -20.29 -26.43 1.92
N ARG A 125 -20.15 -27.67 2.40
CA ARG A 125 -18.93 -28.22 2.99
C ARG A 125 -18.40 -29.31 2.09
N THR A 126 -17.27 -29.05 1.44
CA THR A 126 -16.61 -29.96 0.51
C THR A 126 -15.31 -30.49 1.11
N GLN A 127 -15.18 -31.82 1.19
CA GLN A 127 -13.91 -32.49 1.46
C GLN A 127 -13.44 -33.19 0.18
N PHE A 128 -12.30 -32.75 -0.35
CA PHE A 128 -11.72 -33.33 -1.56
C PHE A 128 -10.86 -34.55 -1.23
N SER A 129 -10.74 -35.46 -2.21
CA SER A 129 -9.69 -36.47 -2.17
C SER A 129 -8.31 -35.84 -2.35
N VAL A 130 -7.27 -36.48 -1.83
CA VAL A 130 -5.87 -36.00 -1.97
C VAL A 130 -5.54 -35.69 -3.43
N GLY A 131 -4.97 -34.51 -3.67
CA GLY A 131 -4.59 -34.03 -5.00
C GLY A 131 -5.74 -33.47 -5.84
N TYR A 132 -6.96 -33.36 -5.30
CA TYR A 132 -8.09 -32.69 -5.95
C TYR A 132 -8.48 -31.43 -5.18
N ASP A 133 -8.92 -30.42 -5.91
CA ASP A 133 -9.52 -29.21 -5.34
C ASP A 133 -10.41 -28.51 -6.38
N MET A 134 -11.20 -27.55 -5.94
CA MET A 134 -12.12 -26.79 -6.76
C MET A 134 -11.38 -25.71 -7.56
N LEU A 135 -11.55 -25.62 -8.88
CA LEU A 135 -10.91 -24.57 -9.68
C LEU A 135 -11.42 -23.17 -9.30
N ASN A 136 -12.74 -23.03 -9.19
CA ASN A 136 -13.44 -21.79 -8.86
C ASN A 136 -14.53 -22.06 -7.82
N PRO A 137 -14.91 -21.09 -6.97
CA PRO A 137 -16.01 -21.28 -6.01
C PRO A 137 -17.29 -21.82 -6.65
N LEU A 138 -18.08 -22.58 -5.88
CA LEU A 138 -19.37 -23.09 -6.36
C LEU A 138 -20.28 -21.96 -6.81
N THR A 139 -20.98 -22.20 -7.92
CA THR A 139 -21.95 -21.27 -8.49
C THR A 139 -23.31 -21.94 -8.61
N SER A 140 -24.38 -21.16 -8.62
CA SER A 140 -25.73 -21.65 -8.87
C SER A 140 -26.25 -21.17 -10.21
N ARG A 141 -27.14 -21.96 -10.84
CA ARG A 141 -27.98 -21.51 -11.95
C ARG A 141 -29.46 -21.80 -11.61
N PRO A 142 -30.33 -20.77 -11.63
CA PRO A 142 -29.97 -19.35 -11.81
C PRO A 142 -29.09 -18.80 -10.66
N ASP A 143 -28.34 -17.73 -10.93
CA ASP A 143 -27.49 -17.02 -9.96
C ASP A 143 -28.29 -16.13 -8.99
N SER A 144 -29.57 -15.96 -9.30
CA SER A 144 -30.52 -15.10 -8.61
C SER A 144 -31.94 -15.61 -8.85
N ILE A 145 -32.81 -15.40 -7.88
CA ILE A 145 -34.23 -15.74 -7.97
C ILE A 145 -35.09 -14.52 -7.69
N THR A 146 -36.33 -14.52 -8.15
CA THR A 146 -37.33 -13.54 -7.73
C THR A 146 -38.11 -14.09 -6.56
N ILE A 147 -38.27 -13.31 -5.50
CA ILE A 147 -39.13 -13.62 -4.36
C ILE A 147 -40.27 -12.61 -4.28
N VAL A 148 -41.47 -13.09 -3.96
CA VAL A 148 -42.71 -12.33 -3.88
C VAL A 148 -43.27 -12.42 -2.47
N GLY A 149 -43.69 -11.30 -1.90
CA GLY A 149 -44.27 -11.24 -0.56
C GLY A 149 -44.47 -9.80 -0.07
N ALA A 150 -44.70 -9.65 1.23
CA ALA A 150 -44.81 -8.35 1.90
C ALA A 150 -43.53 -7.52 1.70
N LYS A 151 -43.66 -6.26 1.28
CA LYS A 151 -42.54 -5.38 0.95
C LYS A 151 -41.53 -5.26 2.11
N THR A 152 -42.00 -5.06 3.33
CA THR A 152 -41.17 -4.99 4.54
C THR A 152 -40.34 -6.26 4.76
N SER A 153 -40.90 -7.43 4.46
CA SER A 153 -40.17 -8.71 4.53
C SER A 153 -39.12 -8.80 3.43
N LEU A 154 -39.45 -8.40 2.20
CA LEU A 154 -38.52 -8.40 1.07
C LEU A 154 -37.35 -7.43 1.26
N ASP A 155 -37.61 -6.27 1.86
CA ASP A 155 -36.60 -5.24 2.10
C ASP A 155 -35.49 -5.75 3.02
N THR A 156 -35.79 -6.68 3.95
CA THR A 156 -34.81 -7.31 4.84
C THR A 156 -33.95 -8.41 4.21
N ILE A 157 -34.28 -8.86 2.99
CA ILE A 157 -33.63 -10.01 2.36
C ILE A 157 -32.69 -9.55 1.26
N ASP A 158 -31.39 -9.63 1.52
CA ASP A 158 -30.36 -9.29 0.52
C ASP A 158 -29.95 -10.49 -0.33
N ARG A 159 -30.13 -11.72 0.17
CA ARG A 159 -29.70 -12.96 -0.48
C ARG A 159 -30.51 -14.14 0.01
N ILE A 160 -30.62 -15.17 -0.82
CA ILE A 160 -31.19 -16.47 -0.45
C ILE A 160 -30.10 -17.52 -0.49
N SER A 161 -29.97 -18.30 0.57
CA SER A 161 -28.98 -19.38 0.62
C SER A 161 -29.57 -20.70 0.17
N THR A 162 -28.74 -21.60 -0.36
CA THR A 162 -29.13 -23.01 -0.51
C THR A 162 -29.26 -23.69 0.86
N LEU A 163 -29.93 -24.85 0.91
CA LEU A 163 -29.72 -25.79 1.99
C LEU A 163 -28.25 -26.23 2.05
N ASN A 164 -27.81 -26.72 3.21
CA ASN A 164 -26.42 -27.13 3.41
C ASN A 164 -26.11 -28.36 2.56
N ILE A 165 -25.09 -28.26 1.72
CA ILE A 165 -24.59 -29.37 0.90
C ILE A 165 -23.36 -29.95 1.58
N GLU A 166 -23.34 -31.25 1.87
CA GLU A 166 -22.15 -31.94 2.38
C GLU A 166 -21.64 -32.94 1.36
N MET A 167 -20.36 -32.82 1.01
CA MET A 167 -19.71 -33.66 0.01
C MET A 167 -18.36 -34.15 0.56
N THR A 168 -18.11 -35.46 0.47
CA THR A 168 -16.86 -36.08 0.92
C THR A 168 -16.16 -36.80 -0.23
N ALA A 169 -14.83 -36.92 -0.13
CA ALA A 169 -13.97 -37.59 -1.10
C ALA A 169 -14.18 -37.13 -2.58
N VAL A 170 -14.49 -35.85 -2.80
CA VAL A 170 -14.78 -35.31 -4.14
C VAL A 170 -13.56 -35.46 -5.08
N LYS A 171 -13.81 -35.97 -6.31
CA LYS A 171 -12.79 -36.19 -7.36
C LYS A 171 -13.22 -35.72 -8.76
N SER A 172 -14.46 -35.27 -8.92
CA SER A 172 -15.06 -34.92 -10.21
C SER A 172 -15.91 -33.65 -10.10
N ASP A 173 -16.22 -33.06 -11.23
CA ASP A 173 -17.09 -31.88 -11.31
C ASP A 173 -18.41 -32.09 -10.56
N ILE A 174 -18.84 -31.02 -9.92
CA ILE A 174 -20.07 -30.94 -9.14
C ILE A 174 -21.17 -30.40 -10.05
N ASN A 175 -22.27 -31.12 -10.13
CA ASN A 175 -23.50 -30.70 -10.80
C ASN A 175 -24.69 -31.34 -10.07
N GLN A 176 -25.31 -30.59 -9.16
CA GLN A 176 -26.36 -31.11 -8.30
C GLN A 176 -27.49 -30.10 -8.13
N SER A 177 -28.73 -30.60 -8.14
CA SER A 177 -29.92 -29.81 -7.80
C SER A 177 -30.03 -29.65 -6.29
N VAL A 178 -30.16 -28.41 -5.81
CA VAL A 178 -30.19 -28.08 -4.38
C VAL A 178 -31.35 -27.15 -4.09
N GLU A 179 -32.08 -27.43 -3.02
CA GLU A 179 -33.19 -26.61 -2.54
C GLU A 179 -32.69 -25.30 -1.91
N LEU A 180 -33.51 -24.27 -2.00
CA LEU A 180 -33.28 -22.96 -1.41
C LEU A 180 -33.91 -22.88 -0.02
N ARG A 181 -33.21 -22.20 0.90
CA ARG A 181 -33.75 -21.87 2.22
C ARG A 181 -34.64 -20.63 2.08
N ILE A 182 -35.93 -20.84 1.83
CA ILE A 182 -36.93 -19.79 1.63
C ILE A 182 -37.72 -19.55 2.94
N PRO A 183 -37.85 -18.29 3.40
CA PRO A 183 -38.76 -17.96 4.52
C PRO A 183 -40.21 -18.32 4.20
N PRO A 184 -41.01 -18.81 5.17
CA PRO A 184 -42.33 -19.39 4.92
C PRO A 184 -43.35 -18.42 4.31
N ASN A 185 -43.20 -17.11 4.54
CA ASN A 185 -44.14 -16.07 4.08
C ASN A 185 -43.82 -15.55 2.67
N LEU A 186 -42.90 -16.18 1.93
CA LEU A 186 -42.44 -15.72 0.63
C LEU A 186 -42.62 -16.78 -0.43
N LYS A 187 -42.97 -16.34 -1.65
CA LYS A 187 -43.13 -17.19 -2.82
C LYS A 187 -41.97 -16.98 -3.78
N PRO A 188 -41.08 -17.96 -4.00
CA PRO A 188 -39.97 -17.82 -4.91
C PRO A 188 -40.36 -18.17 -6.35
N SER A 189 -39.60 -17.68 -7.32
CA SER A 189 -39.72 -18.07 -8.73
C SER A 189 -39.21 -19.49 -9.00
N SER A 190 -38.35 -20.02 -8.11
CA SER A 190 -37.89 -21.41 -8.10
C SER A 190 -37.53 -21.81 -6.67
N ASN A 191 -37.86 -23.05 -6.28
CA ASN A 191 -37.47 -23.64 -4.99
C ASN A 191 -36.10 -24.33 -5.05
N VAL A 192 -35.58 -24.58 -6.26
CA VAL A 192 -34.32 -25.31 -6.48
C VAL A 192 -33.43 -24.54 -7.44
N VAL A 193 -32.12 -24.72 -7.27
CA VAL A 193 -31.10 -24.25 -8.19
C VAL A 193 -30.15 -25.39 -8.53
N GLN A 194 -29.55 -25.33 -9.71
CA GLN A 194 -28.46 -26.24 -10.05
C GLN A 194 -27.14 -25.65 -9.57
N VAL A 195 -26.41 -26.39 -8.73
CA VAL A 195 -25.10 -26.00 -8.20
C VAL A 195 -24.00 -26.65 -9.02
N PHE A 196 -23.07 -25.84 -9.52
CA PHE A 196 -21.96 -26.26 -10.36
C PHE A 196 -20.61 -25.90 -9.74
N GLY A 197 -19.63 -26.78 -9.91
CA GLY A 197 -18.24 -26.54 -9.56
C GLY A 197 -17.31 -27.40 -10.40
N THR A 198 -16.25 -26.81 -10.93
CA THR A 198 -15.22 -27.56 -11.65
C THR A 198 -14.17 -28.06 -10.66
N VAL A 199 -13.86 -29.35 -10.72
CA VAL A 199 -12.88 -30.00 -9.84
C VAL A 199 -11.70 -30.46 -10.68
N GLU A 200 -10.50 -30.08 -10.26
CA GLU A 200 -9.27 -30.40 -10.97
C GLU A 200 -8.25 -31.02 -10.04
N LYS A 201 -7.18 -31.53 -10.64
CA LYS A 201 -6.01 -31.99 -9.91
C LYS A 201 -5.10 -30.82 -9.58
N PHE A 202 -4.72 -30.73 -8.32
CA PHE A 202 -3.83 -29.71 -7.78
C PHE A 202 -2.60 -30.36 -7.16
N THR A 203 -1.51 -29.60 -7.15
CA THR A 203 -0.24 -30.00 -6.53
C THR A 203 0.40 -28.79 -5.87
N GLU A 204 1.30 -29.09 -4.94
CA GLU A 204 2.26 -28.11 -4.43
C GLU A 204 3.48 -28.06 -5.35
N GLY A 205 3.98 -26.85 -5.61
CA GLY A 205 5.22 -26.58 -6.30
C GLY A 205 6.17 -25.80 -5.40
N LYS A 206 7.47 -25.90 -5.70
CA LYS A 206 8.52 -25.21 -4.99
C LYS A 206 9.48 -24.58 -5.98
N ILE A 207 9.75 -23.29 -5.82
CA ILE A 207 10.66 -22.55 -6.68
C ILE A 207 11.48 -21.55 -5.88
N ASN A 208 12.75 -21.39 -6.23
CA ASN A 208 13.60 -20.38 -5.62
C ASN A 208 13.37 -19.04 -6.31
N VAL A 209 13.11 -18.00 -5.51
CA VAL A 209 12.78 -16.66 -6.00
C VAL A 209 13.82 -15.67 -5.46
N PRO A 210 14.42 -14.83 -6.33
CA PRO A 210 15.36 -13.81 -5.90
C PRO A 210 14.69 -12.79 -4.97
N VAL A 211 15.43 -12.42 -3.92
CA VAL A 211 14.98 -11.44 -2.94
C VAL A 211 15.51 -10.06 -3.30
N SER A 212 14.64 -9.06 -3.24
CA SER A 212 14.99 -7.65 -3.46
C SER A 212 14.84 -6.86 -2.17
N VAL A 213 15.75 -5.91 -1.92
CA VAL A 213 15.64 -4.97 -0.80
C VAL A 213 15.15 -3.62 -1.33
N VAL A 214 14.13 -3.06 -0.69
CA VAL A 214 13.58 -1.73 -1.02
C VAL A 214 13.79 -0.77 0.14
N ASN A 215 13.71 0.54 -0.16
CA ASN A 215 13.84 1.63 0.81
C ASN A 215 15.20 1.66 1.54
N LEU A 216 16.27 1.25 0.87
CA LEU A 216 17.62 1.35 1.42
C LEU A 216 18.05 2.82 1.57
N PRO A 217 18.65 3.24 2.71
CA PRO A 217 19.12 4.60 2.89
C PRO A 217 20.17 5.01 1.84
N GLU A 218 20.15 6.29 1.44
CA GLU A 218 21.13 6.81 0.49
C GLU A 218 22.57 6.65 0.99
N GLY A 219 23.47 6.28 0.08
CA GLY A 219 24.89 6.09 0.40
C GLY A 219 25.20 4.76 1.10
N PHE A 220 24.29 3.79 1.07
CA PHE A 220 24.55 2.42 1.53
C PHE A 220 24.36 1.39 0.42
N THR A 221 25.06 0.27 0.53
CA THR A 221 24.83 -0.96 -0.23
C THR A 221 24.47 -2.08 0.75
N VAL A 222 23.67 -3.04 0.28
CA VAL A 222 23.21 -4.17 1.09
C VAL A 222 23.42 -5.49 0.35
N SER A 223 24.01 -6.46 1.04
CA SER A 223 24.09 -7.86 0.61
C SER A 223 23.24 -8.71 1.53
N ILE A 224 22.35 -9.54 0.99
CA ILE A 224 21.44 -10.42 1.74
C ILE A 224 21.80 -11.89 1.54
N PHE A 225 21.52 -12.70 2.55
CA PHE A 225 21.81 -14.13 2.57
C PHE A 225 20.63 -14.93 3.16
N PRO A 226 20.11 -15.94 2.42
CA PRO A 226 20.39 -16.25 1.01
C PRO A 226 19.87 -15.19 0.03
N LYS A 227 20.41 -15.20 -1.21
CA LYS A 227 19.97 -14.30 -2.30
C LYS A 227 18.63 -14.69 -2.92
N GLU A 228 18.27 -15.96 -2.81
CA GLU A 228 17.00 -16.52 -3.25
C GLU A 228 16.38 -17.31 -2.11
N ILE A 229 15.06 -17.27 -2.01
CA ILE A 229 14.32 -18.08 -1.03
C ILE A 229 13.32 -19.01 -1.72
N PRO A 230 13.13 -20.23 -1.19
CA PRO A 230 12.10 -21.11 -1.68
C PRO A 230 10.71 -20.57 -1.37
N VAL A 231 9.91 -20.42 -2.43
CA VAL A 231 8.48 -20.15 -2.39
C VAL A 231 7.75 -21.46 -2.68
N VAL A 232 6.91 -21.86 -1.73
CA VAL A 232 5.99 -22.99 -1.89
C VAL A 232 4.65 -22.45 -2.32
N TYR A 233 4.07 -23.00 -3.39
CA TYR A 233 2.82 -22.54 -3.96
C TYR A 233 1.89 -23.70 -4.31
N TYR A 234 0.59 -23.44 -4.32
CA TYR A 234 -0.45 -24.43 -4.61
C TYR A 234 -1.19 -24.08 -5.92
N THR A 235 -1.16 -24.99 -6.89
CA THR A 235 -1.62 -24.75 -8.28
C THR A 235 -2.30 -25.97 -8.89
N ASN A 236 -3.07 -25.77 -9.95
CA ASN A 236 -3.55 -26.86 -10.79
C ASN A 236 -2.39 -27.45 -11.64
N LEU A 237 -2.51 -28.73 -12.02
CA LEU A 237 -1.47 -29.42 -12.80
C LEU A 237 -1.22 -28.82 -14.19
N ARG A 238 -2.21 -28.14 -14.79
CA ARG A 238 -2.10 -27.60 -16.16
C ARG A 238 -1.21 -26.37 -16.23
N THR A 239 -1.21 -25.55 -15.16
CA THR A 239 -0.40 -24.34 -15.08
C THR A 239 0.92 -24.57 -14.36
N TYR A 240 1.15 -25.73 -13.75
CA TYR A 240 2.37 -26.04 -12.99
C TYR A 240 3.64 -25.74 -13.78
N ASP A 241 3.78 -26.28 -15.00
CA ASP A 241 4.98 -26.12 -15.83
C ASP A 241 5.17 -24.70 -16.39
N SER A 242 4.14 -23.85 -16.32
CA SER A 242 4.19 -22.46 -16.80
C SER A 242 4.66 -21.46 -15.75
N ILE A 243 4.76 -21.88 -14.48
CA ILE A 243 5.09 -21.00 -13.36
C ILE A 243 6.61 -20.89 -13.23
N THR A 244 7.10 -19.66 -13.23
CA THR A 244 8.53 -19.33 -13.20
C THR A 244 8.87 -18.41 -12.04
N ALA A 245 10.15 -18.31 -11.69
CA ALA A 245 10.60 -17.48 -10.57
C ALA A 245 10.28 -15.99 -10.77
N THR A 246 10.21 -15.53 -12.03
CA THR A 246 9.87 -14.15 -12.41
C THR A 246 8.41 -13.79 -12.17
N ASP A 247 7.53 -14.78 -12.01
CA ASP A 247 6.12 -14.55 -11.69
C ASP A 247 5.91 -14.16 -10.21
N PHE A 248 6.95 -14.35 -9.39
CA PHE A 248 6.95 -14.01 -7.98
C PHE A 248 7.84 -12.80 -7.72
N LYS A 249 7.45 -12.00 -6.73
CA LYS A 249 8.26 -10.90 -6.24
C LYS A 249 8.42 -11.01 -4.74
N VAL A 250 9.64 -11.32 -4.29
CA VAL A 250 9.98 -11.32 -2.87
C VAL A 250 10.74 -10.04 -2.53
N VAL A 251 10.27 -9.36 -1.49
CA VAL A 251 10.79 -8.06 -1.07
C VAL A 251 11.07 -8.03 0.43
N CYS A 252 12.20 -7.44 0.79
CA CYS A 252 12.51 -6.97 2.14
C CYS A 252 12.43 -5.44 2.18
N ASP A 253 11.53 -4.92 2.98
CA ASP A 253 11.43 -3.47 3.20
C ASP A 253 12.36 -3.05 4.34
N PHE A 254 13.35 -2.21 4.03
CA PHE A 254 14.30 -1.71 5.01
C PHE A 254 13.66 -0.74 6.02
N ASN A 255 12.53 -0.09 5.70
CA ASN A 255 11.84 0.77 6.65
C ASN A 255 11.24 0.00 7.83
N ASN A 256 10.95 -1.29 7.64
CA ASN A 256 10.43 -2.17 8.68
C ASN A 256 11.55 -2.83 9.51
N PHE A 257 12.78 -2.33 9.37
CA PHE A 257 13.94 -2.87 10.06
C PHE A 257 13.93 -2.50 11.54
N ASN A 258 14.06 -3.53 12.38
CA ASN A 258 14.38 -3.35 13.79
C ASN A 258 15.90 -3.42 13.96
N ILE A 259 16.50 -2.31 14.40
CA ILE A 259 17.95 -2.14 14.59
C ILE A 259 18.56 -3.24 15.47
N ASP A 260 17.78 -3.81 16.38
CA ASP A 260 18.26 -4.82 17.34
C ASP A 260 18.35 -6.23 16.74
N SER A 261 17.65 -6.52 15.63
CA SER A 261 17.51 -7.91 15.14
C SER A 261 18.57 -8.34 14.13
N LYS A 262 19.29 -7.42 13.48
CA LYS A 262 20.24 -7.69 12.36
C LYS A 262 19.68 -8.61 11.26
N VAL A 263 18.35 -8.69 11.14
CA VAL A 263 17.66 -9.61 10.24
C VAL A 263 16.62 -8.84 9.44
N LEU A 264 16.50 -9.16 8.17
CA LEU A 264 15.42 -8.70 7.30
C LEU A 264 14.32 -9.76 7.22
N VAL A 265 13.06 -9.31 7.27
CA VAL A 265 11.90 -10.19 7.11
C VAL A 265 11.43 -10.09 5.66
N PRO A 266 11.55 -11.16 4.85
CA PRO A 266 11.04 -11.16 3.49
C PRO A 266 9.53 -11.26 3.48
N THR A 267 8.92 -10.64 2.47
CA THR A 267 7.49 -10.71 2.19
C THR A 267 7.26 -11.04 0.72
N LEU A 268 6.20 -11.80 0.44
CA LEU A 268 5.79 -12.07 -0.93
C LEU A 268 4.93 -10.91 -1.42
N ALA A 269 5.54 -10.00 -2.18
CA ALA A 269 4.89 -8.78 -2.67
C ALA A 269 3.91 -9.06 -3.82
N SER A 270 4.19 -10.06 -4.66
CA SER A 270 3.28 -10.50 -5.71
C SER A 270 3.55 -11.95 -6.13
N HIS A 271 2.54 -12.58 -6.70
CA HIS A 271 2.58 -13.93 -7.25
C HIS A 271 1.56 -14.05 -8.41
N PRO A 272 1.63 -15.08 -9.27
CA PRO A 272 0.70 -15.21 -10.39
C PRO A 272 -0.73 -15.46 -9.93
N LYS A 273 -1.73 -15.05 -10.72
CA LYS A 273 -3.16 -15.26 -10.42
C LYS A 273 -3.61 -16.73 -10.60
N SER A 274 -2.81 -17.53 -11.29
CA SER A 274 -3.10 -18.95 -11.57
C SER A 274 -2.91 -19.85 -10.35
N ILE A 275 -2.14 -19.42 -9.35
CA ILE A 275 -1.96 -20.15 -8.10
C ILE A 275 -3.00 -19.70 -7.08
N LYS A 276 -3.43 -20.63 -6.21
CA LYS A 276 -4.38 -20.32 -5.15
C LYS A 276 -3.70 -19.63 -3.97
N ASN A 277 -2.60 -20.21 -3.51
CA ASN A 277 -1.86 -19.78 -2.32
C ASN A 277 -0.36 -19.89 -2.57
N ALA A 278 0.42 -19.04 -1.90
CA ALA A 278 1.87 -19.13 -1.83
C ALA A 278 2.38 -18.70 -0.45
N SER A 279 3.50 -19.29 -0.04
CA SER A 279 4.17 -19.01 1.23
C SER A 279 5.68 -19.09 1.09
N LEU A 280 6.38 -18.33 1.93
CA LEU A 280 7.84 -18.37 2.05
C LEU A 280 8.24 -19.39 3.10
N GLU A 281 9.19 -20.29 2.79
CA GLU A 281 9.74 -21.20 3.82
C GLU A 281 10.69 -20.46 4.79
N ILE A 282 11.35 -19.42 4.29
CA ILE A 282 12.30 -18.62 5.06
C ILE A 282 11.64 -17.29 5.43
N ASN A 283 11.57 -17.00 6.73
CA ASN A 283 10.95 -15.79 7.28
C ASN A 283 11.96 -14.77 7.83
N LYS A 284 13.26 -15.06 7.70
CA LYS A 284 14.36 -14.25 8.24
C LYS A 284 15.58 -14.38 7.33
N LEU A 285 16.19 -13.25 6.98
CA LEU A 285 17.40 -13.17 6.16
C LEU A 285 18.48 -12.40 6.90
N GLU A 286 19.70 -12.91 6.81
CA GLU A 286 20.89 -12.17 7.26
C GLU A 286 21.26 -11.13 6.20
N PHE A 287 21.85 -10.02 6.62
CA PHE A 287 22.36 -9.01 5.70
C PHE A 287 23.65 -8.36 6.20
N VAL A 288 24.41 -7.84 5.24
CA VAL A 288 25.58 -6.99 5.48
C VAL A 288 25.32 -5.66 4.78
N MET A 289 25.38 -4.56 5.52
CA MET A 289 25.26 -3.21 4.99
C MET A 289 26.62 -2.51 5.02
N THR A 290 27.00 -1.87 3.93
CA THR A 290 28.26 -1.12 3.83
C THR A 290 27.99 0.30 3.35
N LYS A 291 28.69 1.28 3.91
CA LYS A 291 28.60 2.67 3.46
C LYS A 291 29.35 2.81 2.13
N LYS A 292 28.69 3.35 1.12
CA LYS A 292 29.29 3.70 -0.17
C LYS A 292 30.35 4.78 0.06
N MET A 293 31.61 4.44 -0.17
CA MET A 293 32.73 5.37 -0.06
C MET A 293 32.84 6.17 -1.37
N THR A 294 32.78 7.49 -1.29
CA THR A 294 33.05 8.38 -2.44
C THR A 294 34.53 8.32 -2.77
N LYS A 295 34.85 7.91 -4.00
CA LYS A 295 36.25 7.85 -4.46
C LYS A 295 36.83 9.25 -4.68
N VAL A 296 38.12 9.43 -4.44
CA VAL A 296 38.82 10.70 -4.60
C VAL A 296 39.86 10.58 -5.70
N ILE A 297 39.72 11.38 -6.75
CA ILE A 297 40.70 11.47 -7.84
C ILE A 297 41.59 12.69 -7.63
N GLY A 298 42.91 12.48 -7.59
CA GLY A 298 43.90 13.54 -7.52
C GLY A 298 44.20 14.10 -8.91
N LEU A 299 43.72 15.31 -9.23
CA LEU A 299 44.05 15.98 -10.49
C LEU A 299 45.32 16.79 -10.32
N THR A 300 46.37 16.37 -11.02
CA THR A 300 47.71 17.00 -11.00
C THR A 300 48.17 17.34 -12.42
N GLY A 301 49.36 17.93 -12.54
CA GLY A 301 49.92 18.36 -13.81
C GLY A 301 50.89 19.54 -13.68
N GLY A 302 51.74 19.74 -14.69
CA GLY A 302 52.71 20.82 -14.73
C GLY A 302 52.09 22.22 -14.76
N ILE A 303 52.91 23.24 -14.53
CA ILE A 303 52.53 24.63 -14.83
C ILE A 303 52.15 24.76 -16.31
N GLY A 304 51.07 25.50 -16.62
CA GLY A 304 50.61 25.71 -18.00
C GLY A 304 49.86 24.54 -18.65
N SER A 305 49.76 23.37 -18.01
CA SER A 305 49.09 22.20 -18.60
C SER A 305 47.57 22.33 -18.69
N GLY A 306 46.97 23.29 -17.97
CA GLY A 306 45.54 23.57 -18.02
C GLY A 306 44.68 22.72 -17.09
N LYS A 307 45.23 22.28 -15.95
CA LYS A 307 44.50 21.62 -14.85
C LYS A 307 43.14 22.23 -14.57
N THR A 308 43.08 23.54 -14.32
CA THR A 308 41.84 24.25 -14.00
C THR A 308 40.80 24.17 -15.14
N THR A 309 41.24 24.07 -16.40
CA THR A 309 40.33 23.86 -17.53
C THR A 309 39.72 22.46 -17.46
N VAL A 310 40.54 21.44 -17.21
CA VAL A 310 40.07 20.05 -17.05
C VAL A 310 39.19 19.90 -15.80
N SER A 311 39.52 20.54 -14.68
CA SER A 311 38.68 20.61 -13.48
C SER A 311 37.26 21.09 -13.83
N LYS A 312 37.14 22.18 -14.59
CA LYS A 312 35.83 22.70 -15.06
C LYS A 312 35.11 21.75 -16.00
N MET A 313 35.84 20.97 -16.80
CA MET A 313 35.25 19.94 -17.65
C MET A 313 34.63 18.83 -16.80
N PHE A 314 35.28 18.40 -15.71
CA PHE A 314 34.69 17.48 -14.75
C PHE A 314 33.44 18.06 -14.06
N GLU A 315 33.49 19.33 -13.65
CA GLU A 315 32.31 20.03 -13.12
C GLU A 315 31.14 20.02 -14.11
N SER A 316 31.42 20.20 -15.41
CA SER A 316 30.39 20.22 -16.47
C SER A 316 29.70 18.88 -16.69
N VAL A 317 30.33 17.77 -16.31
CA VAL A 317 29.73 16.42 -16.33
C VAL A 317 29.17 16.00 -14.97
N GLY A 318 28.97 16.95 -14.06
CA GLY A 318 28.31 16.74 -12.77
C GLY A 318 29.22 16.19 -11.67
N VAL A 319 30.55 16.22 -11.86
CA VAL A 319 31.51 15.72 -10.87
C VAL A 319 31.92 16.86 -9.94
N PRO A 320 31.74 16.74 -8.61
CA PRO A 320 32.20 17.75 -7.69
C PRO A 320 33.73 17.88 -7.71
N VAL A 321 34.23 19.11 -7.81
CA VAL A 321 35.66 19.39 -7.83
C VAL A 321 36.07 20.28 -6.67
N TYR A 322 37.12 19.87 -5.97
CA TYR A 322 37.75 20.61 -4.88
C TYR A 322 39.09 21.19 -5.33
N ASN A 323 39.17 22.51 -5.50
CA ASN A 323 40.43 23.19 -5.81
C ASN A 323 41.08 23.72 -4.53
N ALA A 324 42.18 23.08 -4.10
CA ALA A 324 42.84 23.40 -2.84
C ALA A 324 43.37 24.85 -2.79
N ASP A 325 43.89 25.38 -3.91
CA ASP A 325 44.43 26.74 -3.98
C ASP A 325 43.34 27.81 -3.90
N LEU A 326 42.18 27.55 -4.53
CA LEU A 326 41.02 28.42 -4.48
C LEU A 326 40.44 28.46 -3.07
N GLU A 327 40.25 27.29 -2.45
CA GLU A 327 39.71 27.19 -1.09
C GLU A 327 40.68 27.73 -0.05
N ALA A 328 41.99 27.54 -0.21
CA ALA A 328 43.00 28.18 0.64
C ALA A 328 42.88 29.71 0.61
N LYS A 329 42.71 30.30 -0.58
CA LYS A 329 42.49 31.75 -0.72
C LYS A 329 41.22 32.18 0.00
N LYS A 330 40.10 31.48 -0.19
CA LYS A 330 38.83 31.78 0.51
C LYS A 330 39.01 31.71 2.02
N LEU A 331 39.63 30.66 2.54
CA LEU A 331 39.87 30.47 3.97
C LEU A 331 40.74 31.57 4.58
N MET A 332 41.80 32.00 3.88
CA MET A 332 42.62 33.13 4.35
C MET A 332 41.84 34.46 4.37
N HIS A 333 40.76 34.58 3.61
CA HIS A 333 39.86 35.74 3.63
C HIS A 333 38.68 35.59 4.60
N SER A 334 38.22 34.40 4.94
CA SER A 334 37.01 34.18 5.75
C SER A 334 37.30 33.74 7.18
N SER A 335 38.35 32.95 7.42
CA SER A 335 38.66 32.40 8.74
C SER A 335 39.31 33.45 9.64
N PHE A 336 38.61 33.81 10.73
CA PHE A 336 39.15 34.73 11.73
C PHE A 336 40.43 34.20 12.37
N GLU A 337 40.44 32.92 12.75
CA GLU A 337 41.59 32.29 13.39
C GLU A 337 42.83 32.27 12.47
N LEU A 338 42.64 31.88 11.20
CA LEU A 338 43.74 31.84 10.24
C LEU A 338 44.28 33.25 9.96
N LYS A 339 43.40 34.27 9.90
CA LYS A 339 43.84 35.67 9.78
C LYS A 339 44.72 36.11 10.93
N GLN A 340 44.34 35.79 12.17
CA GLN A 340 45.13 36.16 13.35
C GLN A 340 46.50 35.49 13.32
N LYS A 341 46.56 34.19 13.01
CA LYS A 341 47.83 33.46 12.88
C LYS A 341 48.72 34.06 11.78
N ILE A 342 48.16 34.43 10.63
CA ILE A 342 48.90 35.08 9.54
C ILE A 342 49.40 36.48 9.96
N LYS A 343 48.58 37.29 10.63
CA LYS A 343 48.98 38.61 11.15
C LYS A 343 50.10 38.49 12.20
N GLN A 344 50.06 37.47 13.04
CA GLN A 344 51.12 37.20 14.01
C GLN A 344 52.43 36.80 13.31
N LEU A 345 52.36 36.04 12.21
CA LEU A 345 53.54 35.59 11.47
C LEU A 345 54.18 36.68 10.60
N LEU A 346 53.36 37.47 9.88
CA LEU A 346 53.81 38.42 8.85
C LEU A 346 53.58 39.90 9.21
N GLY A 347 52.97 40.18 10.36
CA GLY A 347 52.56 41.51 10.78
C GLY A 347 51.21 41.95 10.22
N ASN A 348 50.67 43.05 10.76
CA ASN A 348 49.37 43.61 10.36
C ASN A 348 49.32 44.00 8.86
N GLN A 349 50.46 44.30 8.25
CA GLN A 349 50.59 44.65 6.82
C GLN A 349 50.26 43.49 5.87
N ALA A 350 50.16 42.25 6.37
CA ALA A 350 49.66 41.12 5.60
C ALA A 350 48.20 41.31 5.13
N TYR A 351 47.47 42.24 5.74
CA TYR A 351 46.10 42.58 5.38
C TYR A 351 45.91 44.08 5.17
N ASN A 352 45.21 44.44 4.10
CA ASN A 352 44.65 45.77 3.88
C ASN A 352 43.19 45.76 4.36
N GLY A 353 42.97 46.13 5.62
CA GLY A 353 41.68 45.96 6.30
C GLY A 353 41.34 44.48 6.48
N ASN A 354 40.29 44.01 5.79
CA ASN A 354 39.86 42.61 5.81
C ASN A 354 40.35 41.78 4.60
N GLN A 355 41.04 42.41 3.65
CA GLN A 355 41.57 41.73 2.46
C GLN A 355 43.06 41.42 2.59
N ILE A 356 43.47 40.28 2.06
CA ILE A 356 44.89 39.89 1.99
C ILE A 356 45.67 40.85 1.11
N ASN A 357 46.79 41.35 1.62
CA ASN A 357 47.78 42.08 0.83
C ASN A 357 48.71 41.08 0.12
N LYS A 358 48.28 40.58 -1.04
CA LYS A 358 49.02 39.56 -1.81
C LYS A 358 50.43 40.00 -2.17
N ALA A 359 50.62 41.25 -2.57
CA ALA A 359 51.92 41.78 -2.95
C ALA A 359 52.89 41.77 -1.76
N PHE A 360 52.41 42.19 -0.57
CA PHE A 360 53.19 42.15 0.66
C PHE A 360 53.54 40.72 1.06
N ILE A 361 52.56 39.82 1.10
CA ILE A 361 52.79 38.42 1.48
C ILE A 361 53.79 37.77 0.52
N SER A 362 53.54 37.87 -0.79
CA SER A 362 54.40 37.28 -1.83
C SER A 362 55.84 37.79 -1.73
N LYS A 363 56.05 39.11 -1.57
CA LYS A 363 57.39 39.70 -1.41
C LYS A 363 58.16 39.12 -0.22
N ASN A 364 57.48 38.87 0.91
CA ASN A 364 58.11 38.34 2.11
C ASN A 364 58.38 36.84 2.05
N ILE A 365 57.48 36.04 1.46
CA ILE A 365 57.60 34.58 1.42
C ILE A 365 58.44 34.06 0.26
N PHE A 366 58.46 34.76 -0.89
CA PHE A 366 59.09 34.25 -2.13
C PHE A 366 60.60 34.04 -1.99
N ASN A 367 61.29 34.91 -1.25
CA ASN A 367 62.74 34.81 -1.03
C ASN A 367 63.11 34.23 0.35
N ASN A 368 62.14 33.70 1.11
CA ASN A 368 62.38 33.17 2.46
C ASN A 368 61.74 31.78 2.64
N PRO A 369 62.47 30.69 2.32
CA PRO A 369 61.96 29.33 2.42
C PRO A 369 61.46 28.96 3.83
N LYS A 370 62.12 29.46 4.89
CA LYS A 370 61.71 29.21 6.28
C LYS A 370 60.35 29.86 6.58
N LEU A 371 60.12 31.07 6.09
CA LEU A 371 58.86 31.79 6.28
C LEU A 371 57.74 31.18 5.43
N LEU A 372 58.04 30.76 4.21
CA LEU A 372 57.11 30.00 3.37
C LEU A 372 56.66 28.70 4.05
N ALA A 373 57.59 27.93 4.62
CA ALA A 373 57.27 26.71 5.36
C ALA A 373 56.34 26.98 6.56
N LYS A 374 56.62 28.05 7.33
CA LYS A 374 55.73 28.47 8.43
C LYS A 374 54.34 28.86 7.95
N MET A 375 54.25 29.62 6.85
CA MET A 375 52.97 30.00 6.26
C MET A 375 52.16 28.78 5.82
N ASN A 376 52.81 27.85 5.12
CA ASN A 376 52.22 26.60 4.67
C ASN A 376 51.71 25.77 5.86
N ALA A 377 52.48 25.67 6.95
CA ALA A 377 52.09 24.97 8.17
C ALA A 377 50.84 25.57 8.86
N LEU A 378 50.54 26.85 8.63
CA LEU A 378 49.31 27.48 9.12
C LEU A 378 48.11 27.20 8.21
N VAL A 379 48.31 27.21 6.90
CA VAL A 379 47.22 27.15 5.91
C VAL A 379 46.80 25.70 5.61
N HIS A 380 47.74 24.78 5.42
CA HIS A 380 47.43 23.41 4.98
C HIS A 380 46.50 22.64 5.94
N PRO A 381 46.67 22.67 7.28
CA PRO A 381 45.75 21.98 8.19
C PRO A 381 44.32 22.48 8.09
N GLU A 382 44.12 23.78 7.90
CA GLU A 382 42.79 24.38 7.76
C GLU A 382 42.14 24.00 6.42
N VAL A 383 42.93 23.95 5.33
CA VAL A 383 42.47 23.46 4.03
C VAL A 383 42.11 21.96 4.10
N ALA A 384 42.89 21.15 4.83
CA ALA A 384 42.62 19.73 5.01
C ALA A 384 41.33 19.48 5.82
N LYS A 385 41.10 20.25 6.88
CA LYS A 385 39.83 20.22 7.64
C LYS A 385 38.64 20.59 6.76
N HIS A 386 38.77 21.69 6.00
CA HIS A 386 37.75 22.14 5.07
C HIS A 386 37.45 21.09 4.00
N TYR A 387 38.49 20.47 3.44
CA TYR A 387 38.35 19.38 2.47
C TYR A 387 37.59 18.19 3.05
N LYS A 388 37.94 17.72 4.25
CA LYS A 388 37.22 16.59 4.90
C LYS A 388 35.74 16.90 5.09
N HIS A 389 35.42 18.12 5.52
CA HIS A 389 34.03 18.56 5.69
C HIS A 389 33.28 18.72 4.35
N TRP A 390 33.98 19.17 3.32
CA TRP A 390 33.43 19.25 1.97
C TRP A 390 33.15 17.85 1.42
N LEU A 391 34.12 16.92 1.55
CA LEU A 391 34.02 15.54 1.09
C LEU A 391 32.87 14.78 1.76
N SER A 392 32.65 14.98 3.08
CA SER A 392 31.57 14.31 3.81
C SER A 392 30.16 14.70 3.35
N LYS A 393 30.03 15.77 2.57
CA LYS A 393 28.75 16.22 2.00
C LYS A 393 28.51 15.73 0.58
N GLN A 394 29.48 15.04 -0.03
CA GLN A 394 29.37 14.59 -1.41
C GLN A 394 28.63 13.24 -1.47
N SER A 395 27.68 13.12 -2.38
CA SER A 395 26.98 11.86 -2.71
C SER A 395 27.39 11.29 -4.06
N ALA A 396 28.27 11.99 -4.79
CA ALA A 396 28.80 11.55 -6.08
C ALA A 396 29.62 10.26 -5.92
N ILE A 397 29.65 9.46 -6.99
CA ILE A 397 30.44 8.23 -7.06
C ILE A 397 31.93 8.51 -6.83
N TYR A 398 32.40 9.63 -7.36
CA TYR A 398 33.73 10.14 -7.13
C TYR A 398 33.75 11.68 -7.13
N VAL A 399 34.83 12.23 -6.61
CA VAL A 399 35.16 13.65 -6.65
C VAL A 399 36.54 13.85 -7.25
N VAL A 400 36.83 15.06 -7.72
CA VAL A 400 38.18 15.44 -8.15
C VAL A 400 38.75 16.45 -7.15
N LYS A 401 39.97 16.21 -6.67
CA LYS A 401 40.72 17.16 -5.84
C LYS A 401 41.95 17.62 -6.63
N GLU A 402 41.95 18.89 -7.03
CA GLU A 402 43.04 19.50 -7.79
C GLU A 402 44.20 19.84 -6.84
N VAL A 403 45.38 19.28 -7.12
CA VAL A 403 46.61 19.49 -6.34
C VAL A 403 47.80 19.74 -7.28
N ALA A 404 48.43 20.91 -7.15
CA ALA A 404 49.50 21.33 -8.07
C ALA A 404 50.82 20.56 -7.92
N ILE A 405 51.10 20.04 -6.72
CA ILE A 405 52.39 19.41 -6.34
C ILE A 405 52.20 18.03 -5.69
N LEU A 406 51.26 17.23 -6.20
CA LEU A 406 50.83 15.95 -5.61
C LEU A 406 52.00 14.99 -5.34
N PHE A 407 52.82 14.71 -6.36
CA PHE A 407 53.94 13.76 -6.28
C PHE A 407 55.13 14.34 -5.51
N GLU A 408 55.33 15.66 -5.59
CA GLU A 408 56.44 16.33 -4.94
C GLU A 408 56.34 16.32 -3.41
N ILE A 409 55.13 16.18 -2.87
CA ILE A 409 54.88 16.11 -1.42
C ILE A 409 54.58 14.70 -0.90
N GLY A 410 54.63 13.67 -1.76
CA GLY A 410 54.35 12.29 -1.36
C GLY A 410 52.88 12.03 -0.98
N ALA A 411 51.92 12.72 -1.61
CA ALA A 411 50.50 12.63 -1.26
C ALA A 411 49.73 11.57 -2.07
N GLU A 412 50.41 10.67 -2.77
CA GLU A 412 49.79 9.64 -3.61
C GLU A 412 48.74 8.80 -2.85
N ASP A 413 49.06 8.39 -1.62
CA ASP A 413 48.20 7.53 -0.79
C ASP A 413 46.92 8.22 -0.30
N GLU A 414 46.73 9.53 -0.56
CA GLU A 414 45.50 10.25 -0.24
C GLU A 414 44.38 10.08 -1.29
N PHE A 415 44.67 9.42 -2.41
CA PHE A 415 43.77 9.34 -3.57
C PHE A 415 43.51 7.90 -3.99
N ASP A 416 42.30 7.61 -4.43
CA ASP A 416 41.94 6.31 -5.02
C ASP A 416 42.49 6.17 -6.44
N TYR A 417 42.56 7.30 -7.17
CA TYR A 417 43.17 7.39 -8.50
C TYR A 417 43.88 8.73 -8.68
N ILE A 418 44.91 8.76 -9.51
CA ILE A 418 45.64 9.96 -9.88
C ILE A 418 45.45 10.24 -11.38
N LEU A 419 45.08 11.48 -11.69
CA LEU A 419 44.90 11.99 -13.04
C LEU A 419 45.94 13.07 -13.33
N THR A 420 46.83 12.83 -14.29
CA THR A 420 47.78 13.86 -14.76
C THR A 420 47.27 14.57 -16.00
N VAL A 421 47.14 15.89 -15.93
CA VAL A 421 46.92 16.77 -17.09
C VAL A 421 48.26 17.22 -17.66
N THR A 422 48.50 16.88 -18.93
CA THR A 422 49.74 17.17 -19.65
C THR A 422 49.47 17.93 -20.96
N ALA A 423 50.45 18.71 -21.42
CA ALA A 423 50.44 19.38 -22.71
C ALA A 423 51.90 19.62 -23.17
N PRO A 424 52.15 19.83 -24.48
CA PRO A 424 53.49 20.14 -24.97
C PRO A 424 54.11 21.32 -24.23
N GLU A 425 55.41 21.23 -23.91
CA GLU A 425 56.11 22.25 -23.12
C GLU A 425 56.01 23.64 -23.74
N SER A 426 56.16 23.74 -25.07
CA SER A 426 56.00 24.99 -25.82
C SER A 426 54.62 25.62 -25.60
N LEU A 427 53.56 24.81 -25.60
CA LEU A 427 52.18 25.25 -25.36
C LEU A 427 51.97 25.67 -23.90
N CYS A 428 52.55 24.93 -22.94
CA CYS A 428 52.53 25.30 -21.52
C CYS A 428 53.19 26.67 -21.30
N ILE A 429 54.37 26.90 -21.88
CA ILE A 429 55.08 28.19 -21.81
C ILE A 429 54.24 29.30 -22.43
N GLN A 430 53.71 29.10 -23.64
CA GLN A 430 52.86 30.08 -24.31
C GLN A 430 51.64 30.47 -23.47
N ARG A 431 50.94 29.49 -22.89
CA ARG A 431 49.78 29.72 -22.01
C ARG A 431 50.14 30.55 -20.79
N VAL A 432 51.30 30.30 -20.19
CA VAL A 432 51.76 31.02 -19.00
C VAL A 432 52.20 32.43 -19.35
N ILE A 433 52.88 32.66 -20.48
CA ILE A 433 53.24 34.02 -20.95
C ILE A 433 51.98 34.85 -21.24
N GLN A 434 50.95 34.26 -21.83
CA GLN A 434 49.70 34.96 -22.12
C GLN A 434 48.91 35.30 -20.84
N ARG A 435 48.96 34.42 -19.84
CA ARG A 435 48.20 34.56 -18.58
C ARG A 435 48.92 35.43 -17.56
N ASP A 436 50.23 35.27 -17.44
CA ASP A 436 51.06 35.86 -16.39
C ASP A 436 52.08 36.82 -17.02
N GLN A 437 52.29 38.00 -16.41
CA GLN A 437 53.31 38.96 -16.85
C GLN A 437 54.73 38.48 -16.44
N THR A 438 55.18 37.38 -17.01
CA THR A 438 56.46 36.73 -16.70
C THR A 438 57.30 36.47 -17.95
N THR A 439 58.58 36.15 -17.76
CA THR A 439 59.51 35.78 -18.83
C THR A 439 59.59 34.27 -19.00
N GLU A 440 59.91 33.79 -20.21
CA GLU A 440 60.16 32.37 -20.48
C GLU A 440 61.19 31.77 -19.51
N LYS A 441 62.28 32.52 -19.24
CA LYS A 441 63.32 32.10 -18.29
C LYS A 441 62.75 31.84 -16.89
N GLY A 442 61.83 32.68 -16.42
CA GLY A 442 61.13 32.50 -15.15
C GLY A 442 60.21 31.27 -15.16
N ILE A 443 59.51 31.02 -16.26
CA ILE A 443 58.63 29.84 -16.40
C ILE A 443 59.46 28.55 -16.37
N ARG A 444 60.57 28.50 -17.11
CA ARG A 444 61.49 27.34 -17.12
C ARG A 444 62.07 27.05 -15.74
N ALA A 445 62.39 28.08 -14.96
CA ALA A 445 62.84 27.92 -13.57
C ALA A 445 61.76 27.33 -12.65
N ILE A 446 60.48 27.62 -12.90
CA ILE A 446 59.37 26.98 -12.17
C ILE A 446 59.23 25.52 -12.62
N MET A 447 59.29 25.26 -13.92
CA MET A 447 59.20 23.90 -14.47
C MET A 447 60.33 23.00 -13.96
N SER A 448 61.56 23.51 -13.80
CA SER A 448 62.69 22.74 -13.27
C SER A 448 62.55 22.37 -11.79
N ASN A 449 61.69 23.07 -11.03
CA ASN A 449 61.40 22.77 -9.63
C ASN A 449 60.21 21.81 -9.46
N GLN A 450 59.57 21.38 -10.56
CA GLN A 450 58.49 20.39 -10.57
C GLN A 450 59.04 19.03 -11.00
N LEU A 451 58.39 17.95 -10.57
CA LEU A 451 58.72 16.62 -11.08
C LEU A 451 58.43 16.57 -12.59
N GLN A 452 59.31 15.93 -13.35
CA GLN A 452 59.17 15.82 -14.81
C GLN A 452 57.82 15.23 -15.19
N THR A 453 57.17 15.84 -16.19
CA THR A 453 55.82 15.43 -16.63
C THR A 453 55.76 13.97 -17.07
N SER A 454 56.80 13.46 -17.73
CA SER A 454 56.92 12.05 -18.11
C SER A 454 56.82 11.10 -16.92
N VAL A 455 57.44 11.45 -15.79
CA VAL A 455 57.38 10.66 -14.56
C VAL A 455 55.99 10.74 -13.94
N LYS A 456 55.35 11.91 -13.95
CA LYS A 456 53.96 12.07 -13.47
C LYS A 456 52.98 11.20 -14.25
N VAL A 457 53.10 11.19 -15.58
CA VAL A 457 52.30 10.37 -16.49
C VAL A 457 52.46 8.89 -16.17
N LEU A 458 53.69 8.40 -15.95
CA LEU A 458 53.95 6.99 -15.62
C LEU A 458 53.39 6.57 -14.25
N LYS A 459 53.25 7.52 -13.32
CA LYS A 459 52.73 7.28 -11.96
C LYS A 459 51.22 7.55 -11.82
N SER A 460 50.52 7.88 -12.92
CA SER A 460 49.09 8.21 -12.88
C SER A 460 48.25 7.10 -13.47
N ASP A 461 47.08 6.86 -12.90
CA ASP A 461 46.08 5.94 -13.43
C ASP A 461 45.45 6.47 -14.71
N PHE A 462 45.27 7.79 -14.78
CA PHE A 462 44.70 8.47 -15.94
C PHE A 462 45.58 9.61 -16.42
N VAL A 463 45.52 9.89 -17.72
CA VAL A 463 46.27 10.97 -18.36
C VAL A 463 45.38 11.71 -19.34
N ILE A 464 45.32 13.04 -19.23
CA ILE A 464 44.64 13.90 -20.19
C ILE A 464 45.67 14.74 -20.93
N HIS A 465 45.70 14.60 -22.25
CA HIS A 465 46.50 15.42 -23.17
C HIS A 465 45.71 16.67 -23.56
N ASN A 466 45.97 17.78 -22.87
CA ASN A 466 45.28 19.04 -23.05
C ASN A 466 45.91 19.92 -24.14
N ILE A 467 45.77 19.46 -25.39
CA ILE A 467 46.23 20.18 -26.59
C ILE A 467 45.14 21.15 -27.07
N ASP A 468 43.94 20.62 -27.35
CA ASP A 468 42.74 21.37 -27.71
C ASP A 468 41.55 21.02 -26.78
N ILE A 469 40.54 21.89 -26.76
CA ILE A 469 39.42 21.82 -25.80
C ILE A 469 38.50 20.63 -26.09
N GLU A 470 38.18 20.35 -27.35
CA GLU A 470 37.23 19.29 -27.73
C GLU A 470 37.79 17.91 -27.39
N ASN A 471 39.05 17.66 -27.75
CA ASN A 471 39.71 16.40 -27.44
C ASN A 471 39.90 16.21 -25.93
N SER A 472 40.20 17.28 -25.19
CA SER A 472 40.30 17.23 -23.73
C SER A 472 38.96 16.87 -23.09
N LEU A 473 37.87 17.47 -23.56
CA LEU A 473 36.52 17.19 -23.07
C LEU A 473 36.13 15.73 -23.36
N LYS A 474 36.46 15.22 -24.55
CA LYS A 474 36.25 13.80 -24.89
C LYS A 474 36.99 12.88 -23.92
N GLN A 475 38.27 13.13 -23.65
CA GLN A 475 39.04 12.33 -22.68
C GLN A 475 38.43 12.37 -21.27
N VAL A 476 37.90 13.53 -20.83
CA VAL A 476 37.16 13.64 -19.56
C VAL A 476 35.93 12.75 -19.55
N TYR A 477 35.15 12.74 -20.64
CA TYR A 477 33.98 11.87 -20.78
C TYR A 477 34.35 10.38 -20.76
N ASP A 478 35.43 10.00 -21.44
CA ASP A 478 35.89 8.62 -21.49
C ASP A 478 36.28 8.12 -20.08
N ILE A 479 37.06 8.91 -19.34
CA ILE A 479 37.44 8.61 -17.95
C ILE A 479 36.20 8.57 -17.04
N HIS A 480 35.28 9.52 -17.17
CA HIS A 480 34.04 9.55 -16.41
C HIS A 480 33.24 8.25 -16.60
N ASN A 481 33.07 7.82 -17.85
CA ASN A 481 32.36 6.58 -18.18
C ASN A 481 33.07 5.33 -17.66
N GLU A 482 34.40 5.29 -17.74
CA GLU A 482 35.20 4.19 -17.22
C GLU A 482 34.99 4.00 -15.71
N ILE A 483 35.03 5.09 -14.94
CA ILE A 483 34.83 5.06 -13.49
C ILE A 483 33.40 4.64 -13.13
N HIS A 484 32.40 5.06 -13.91
CA HIS A 484 31.01 4.63 -13.70
C HIS A 484 30.80 3.14 -13.98
N LYS A 485 31.45 2.57 -15.01
CA LYS A 485 31.38 1.13 -15.32
C LYS A 485 31.97 0.28 -14.20
N THR A 486 33.15 0.63 -13.72
CA THR A 486 33.84 -0.09 -12.63
C THR A 486 33.04 -0.08 -11.33
N ASN A 487 32.23 0.96 -11.08
CA ASN A 487 31.36 1.03 -9.90
C ASN A 487 29.99 0.35 -10.07
N SER A 488 29.62 -0.08 -11.29
CA SER A 488 28.37 -0.81 -11.55
C SER A 488 28.54 -2.33 -11.48
N GLN A 489 29.79 -2.82 -11.45
CA GLN A 489 30.16 -4.24 -11.39
C GLN A 489 30.55 -4.72 -9.99
N LEU A 490 30.63 -3.80 -9.02
CA LEU A 490 30.88 -4.04 -7.58
C LEU A 490 29.57 -3.81 -6.81
#